data_AF-A0A7S1HFM9-F1
#
_entry.id   AF-A0A7S1HFM9-F1
#
_cell.length_a   1.000
_cell.length_b   1.000
_cell.length_c   1.000
_cell.angle_alpha   90.00
_cell.angle_beta   90.00
_cell.angle_gamma   90.00
#
_symmetry.space_group_name_H-M   'P 1'
#
loop_
_entity.id
_entity.type
_entity.pdbx_description
1 polymer ?
#
loop_
_entity_poly.entity_id
_entity_poly.type
_entity_poly.pdbx_seq_one_letter_code
_entity_poly.pdbx_strand_id
1 'polypeptide(L)'
;NDASFRRLLTGIALPLSHSARKNNHGNWGVLLEASIAAYVGDRELLARARARWIALLERQVDADGVLGLEVCRSDTNDYCGGPHQGINGLSYTHYTLLPATAA
;
A
#
# COMPACT_ATOMS: atom_id res chain seq x y z
N ASN A 1 -22.52 -17.48 8.25
CA ASN A 1 -21.79 -16.24 8.55
C ASN A 1 -20.70 -15.92 7.50
N ASP A 2 -20.03 -16.90 6.90
CA ASP A 2 -19.01 -16.70 5.84
C ASP A 2 -19.51 -15.91 4.60
N ALA A 3 -20.68 -16.25 4.06
CA ALA A 3 -21.18 -15.60 2.84
C ALA A 3 -21.39 -14.07 2.97
N SER A 4 -21.79 -13.59 4.15
CA SER A 4 -21.92 -12.15 4.40
C SER A 4 -20.55 -11.48 4.47
N PHE A 5 -19.56 -12.13 5.08
CA PHE A 5 -18.20 -11.61 5.13
C PHE A 5 -17.53 -11.61 3.75
N ARG A 6 -17.71 -12.66 2.94
CA ARG A 6 -17.27 -12.68 1.54
C ARG A 6 -17.84 -11.50 0.75
N ARG A 7 -19.15 -11.21 0.89
CA ARG A 7 -19.78 -10.04 0.25
C ARG A 7 -19.21 -8.71 0.74
N LEU A 8 -18.94 -8.57 2.04
CA LEU A 8 -18.26 -7.38 2.58
C LEU A 8 -16.89 -7.20 1.92
N LEU A 9 -16.09 -8.27 1.86
CA LEU A 9 -14.74 -8.21 1.30
C LEU A 9 -14.76 -7.90 -0.20
N THR A 10 -15.52 -8.63 -1.00
CA THR A 10 -15.49 -8.49 -2.47
C THR A 10 -16.33 -7.33 -2.99
N GLY A 11 -17.46 -7.02 -2.34
CA GLY A 11 -18.41 -6.03 -2.79
C GLY A 11 -18.20 -4.63 -2.21
N ILE A 12 -17.50 -4.51 -1.07
CA ILE A 12 -17.32 -3.23 -0.37
C ILE A 12 -15.83 -2.92 -0.16
N ALA A 13 -15.06 -3.82 0.46
CA ALA A 13 -13.67 -3.53 0.80
C ALA A 13 -12.75 -3.50 -0.44
N LEU A 14 -12.85 -4.49 -1.33
CA LEU A 14 -12.02 -4.60 -2.53
C LEU A 14 -12.16 -3.38 -3.47
N PRO A 15 -13.38 -2.85 -3.77
CA PRO A 15 -13.54 -1.62 -4.55
C PRO A 15 -12.93 -0.37 -3.93
N LEU A 16 -12.71 -0.34 -2.62
CA LEU A 16 -12.08 0.78 -1.90
C LEU A 16 -10.54 0.67 -1.87
N SER A 17 -9.95 -0.35 -2.50
CA SER A 17 -8.51 -0.52 -2.58
C SER A 17 -7.83 0.69 -3.22
N HIS A 18 -6.71 1.10 -2.64
CA HIS A 18 -5.84 2.16 -3.16
C HIS A 18 -4.60 1.60 -3.87
N SER A 19 -4.59 0.34 -4.29
CA SER A 19 -3.40 -0.32 -4.90
C SER A 19 -2.83 0.43 -6.11
N ALA A 20 -3.65 1.18 -6.84
CA ALA A 20 -3.21 2.01 -7.96
C ALA A 20 -2.33 3.21 -7.56
N ARG A 21 -2.31 3.62 -6.28
CA ARG A 21 -1.47 4.72 -5.78
C ARG A 21 0.01 4.32 -5.81
N LYS A 22 0.88 5.32 -5.92
CA LYS A 22 2.34 5.13 -6.06
C LYS A 22 3.11 5.20 -4.74
N ASN A 23 2.46 5.54 -3.63
CA ASN A 23 3.07 5.71 -2.30
C ASN A 23 2.58 4.61 -1.36
N ASN A 24 2.74 4.77 -0.04
CA ASN A 24 2.36 3.80 0.98
C ASN A 24 0.91 3.30 0.87
N HIS A 25 -0.02 4.14 0.40
CA HIS A 25 -1.41 3.72 0.16
C HIS A 25 -1.50 2.61 -0.88
N GLY A 26 -0.60 2.61 -1.87
CA GLY A 26 -0.48 1.54 -2.86
C GLY A 26 -0.12 0.21 -2.21
N ASN A 27 0.88 0.20 -1.32
CA ASN A 27 1.29 -1.00 -0.60
C ASN A 27 0.17 -1.53 0.30
N TRP A 28 -0.51 -0.65 1.03
CA TRP A 28 -1.68 -1.03 1.84
C TRP A 28 -2.84 -1.59 1.00
N GLY A 29 -3.10 -1.01 -0.17
CA GLY A 29 -4.10 -1.53 -1.11
C GLY A 29 -3.73 -2.91 -1.64
N VAL A 30 -2.45 -3.15 -1.96
CA VAL A 30 -1.95 -4.47 -2.37
C VAL A 30 -2.12 -5.51 -1.27
N LEU A 31 -1.76 -5.18 -0.02
CA LEU A 31 -1.95 -6.09 1.11
C LEU A 31 -3.43 -6.43 1.31
N LEU A 32 -4.33 -5.44 1.19
CA LEU A 32 -5.78 -5.64 1.26
C LEU A 32 -6.25 -6.60 0.16
N GLU A 33 -5.86 -6.36 -1.09
CA GLU A 33 -6.21 -7.20 -2.24
C GLU A 33 -5.71 -8.63 -2.08
N ALA A 34 -4.44 -8.81 -1.72
CA ALA A 34 -3.83 -10.12 -1.50
C ALA A 34 -4.53 -10.89 -0.36
N SER A 35 -4.84 -10.21 0.75
CA SER A 35 -5.53 -10.80 1.89
C SER A 35 -6.96 -11.25 1.51
N ILE A 36 -7.69 -10.41 0.79
CA ILE A 36 -9.04 -10.75 0.28
C ILE A 36 -8.94 -11.94 -0.68
N ALA A 37 -8.02 -11.89 -1.64
CA ALA A 37 -7.81 -12.94 -2.62
C ALA A 37 -7.52 -14.29 -1.97
N ALA A 38 -6.62 -14.31 -0.99
CA ALA A 38 -6.27 -15.50 -0.23
C ALA A 38 -7.48 -16.05 0.55
N TYR A 39 -8.25 -15.18 1.21
CA TYR A 39 -9.44 -15.60 1.96
C TYR A 39 -10.53 -16.19 1.05
N VAL A 40 -10.81 -15.56 -0.10
CA VAL A 40 -11.89 -16.00 -0.98
C VAL A 40 -11.50 -17.11 -1.95
N GLY A 41 -10.20 -17.37 -2.12
CA GLY A 41 -9.65 -18.35 -3.06
C GLY A 41 -9.48 -17.82 -4.49
N ASP A 42 -9.42 -16.49 -4.68
CA ASP A 42 -9.27 -15.86 -6.00
C ASP A 42 -7.79 -15.81 -6.42
N ARG A 43 -7.38 -16.82 -7.19
CA ARG A 43 -5.98 -16.95 -7.65
C ARG A 43 -5.58 -15.86 -8.65
N GLU A 44 -6.52 -15.33 -9.42
CA GLU A 44 -6.21 -14.27 -10.39
C GLU A 44 -5.97 -12.94 -9.70
N LEU A 45 -6.80 -12.59 -8.71
CA LEU A 45 -6.59 -11.39 -7.90
C LEU A 45 -5.27 -11.47 -7.14
N LEU A 46 -4.92 -12.63 -6.58
CA LEU A 46 -3.64 -12.81 -5.90
C LEU A 46 -2.45 -12.62 -6.85
N ALA A 47 -2.53 -13.15 -8.08
CA ALA A 47 -1.49 -12.95 -9.09
C ALA A 47 -1.35 -11.47 -9.50
N ARG A 48 -2.46 -10.74 -9.63
CA ARG A 48 -2.46 -9.29 -9.90
C ARG A 48 -1.86 -8.50 -8.73
N ALA A 49 -2.24 -8.80 -7.50
CA ALA A 49 -1.69 -8.17 -6.30
C ALA A 49 -0.17 -8.38 -6.21
N ARG A 50 0.32 -9.61 -6.46
CA ARG A 50 1.76 -9.90 -6.53
C ARG A 50 2.48 -9.09 -7.61
N ALA A 51 1.93 -9.03 -8.83
CA ALA A 51 2.54 -8.25 -9.90
C ALA A 51 2.60 -6.75 -9.54
N ARG A 52 1.54 -6.25 -8.89
CA ARG A 52 1.49 -4.87 -8.43
C ARG A 52 2.48 -4.58 -7.31
N TRP A 53 2.63 -5.50 -6.36
CA TRP A 53 3.61 -5.43 -5.28
C TRP A 53 5.04 -5.27 -5.82
N ILE A 54 5.45 -6.15 -6.75
CA ILE A 54 6.77 -6.08 -7.39
C ILE A 54 6.96 -4.71 -8.07
N ALA A 55 5.96 -4.27 -8.85
CA ALA A 55 6.03 -2.99 -9.55
C ALA A 55 6.08 -1.76 -8.61
N LEU A 56 5.58 -1.87 -7.37
CA LEU A 56 5.73 -0.83 -6.36
C LEU A 56 7.14 -0.85 -5.78
N LEU A 57 7.63 -2.01 -5.35
CA LEU A 57 8.98 -2.14 -4.77
C LEU A 57 10.06 -1.65 -5.74
N GLU A 58 9.98 -2.03 -7.02
CA GLU A 58 10.95 -1.62 -8.05
C GLU A 58 10.96 -0.11 -8.35
N ARG A 59 9.88 0.62 -7.99
CA ARG A 59 9.70 2.04 -8.35
C ARG A 59 9.68 2.99 -7.16
N GLN A 60 9.46 2.48 -5.96
CA GLN A 60 9.36 3.29 -4.74
C GLN A 60 10.69 3.40 -4.01
N VAL A 61 11.55 2.38 -4.15
CA VAL A 61 12.85 2.33 -3.50
C VAL A 61 13.89 2.86 -4.49
N ASP A 62 14.44 4.03 -4.18
CA ASP A 62 15.52 4.64 -4.94
C ASP A 62 16.82 3.83 -4.79
N ALA A 63 17.82 4.12 -5.62
CA ALA A 63 19.07 3.34 -5.66
C ALA A 63 19.85 3.33 -4.33
N ASP A 64 19.64 4.32 -3.47
CA ASP A 64 20.22 4.45 -2.13
C ASP A 64 19.32 3.87 -1.02
N GLY A 65 18.20 3.23 -1.39
CA GLY A 65 17.24 2.64 -0.47
C GLY A 65 16.19 3.62 0.06
N VAL A 66 16.18 4.86 -0.42
CA VAL A 66 15.23 5.88 0.02
C VAL A 66 13.85 5.64 -0.58
N LEU A 67 12.80 5.77 0.24
CA LEU A 67 11.42 5.83 -0.21
C LEU A 67 11.06 7.30 -0.48
N GLY A 68 11.36 7.81 -1.66
CA GLY A 68 11.29 9.25 -1.97
C GLY A 68 9.92 9.91 -1.69
N LEU A 69 8.82 9.19 -1.93
CA LEU A 69 7.46 9.69 -1.67
C LEU A 69 7.06 9.67 -0.18
N GLU A 70 7.85 9.02 0.66
CA GLU A 70 7.61 8.90 2.10
C GLU A 70 8.58 9.77 2.90
N VAL A 71 9.85 9.84 2.51
CA VAL A 71 10.86 10.61 3.23
C VAL A 71 10.55 12.12 3.25
N CYS A 72 9.81 12.62 2.26
CA CYS A 72 9.42 14.04 2.22
C CYS A 72 8.27 14.40 3.17
N ARG A 73 7.67 13.43 3.87
CA ARG A 73 6.40 13.65 4.58
C ARG A 73 6.52 14.67 5.72
N SER A 74 5.65 15.67 5.66
CA SER A 74 5.47 16.74 6.62
C SER A 74 4.48 16.38 7.73
N ASP A 75 4.52 17.10 8.85
CA ASP A 75 3.51 17.07 9.91
C ASP A 75 2.36 18.07 9.70
N THR A 76 2.38 18.80 8.58
CA THR A 76 1.32 19.71 8.15
C THR A 76 0.52 19.13 6.98
N ASN A 77 -0.50 19.87 6.53
CA ASN A 77 -1.26 19.53 5.33
C ASN A 77 -0.49 19.79 4.01
N ASP A 78 0.67 20.45 4.08
CA ASP A 78 1.59 20.58 2.94
C ASP A 78 2.52 19.36 2.92
N TYR A 79 1.97 18.21 2.52
CA TYR A 79 2.53 16.89 2.79
C TYR A 79 3.98 16.69 2.41
N CYS A 80 4.49 17.35 1.37
CA CYS A 80 5.90 17.31 0.98
C CYS A 80 6.43 18.71 0.63
N GLY A 81 5.92 19.73 1.32
CA GLY A 81 6.33 21.11 1.12
C GLY A 81 6.43 21.87 2.44
N GLY A 82 6.83 23.13 2.32
CA GLY A 82 6.98 24.04 3.45
C GLY A 82 8.17 23.72 4.36
N PRO A 83 8.33 24.48 5.46
CA PRO A 83 9.48 24.38 6.36
C PRO A 83 9.51 23.08 7.18
N HIS A 84 8.40 22.33 7.20
CA HIS A 84 8.22 21.11 7.99
C HIS A 84 8.38 19.82 7.17
N GLN A 85 8.79 19.95 5.90
CA GLN A 85 9.05 18.81 5.03
C GLN A 85 10.02 17.82 5.70
N GLY A 86 9.65 16.54 5.70
CA GLY A 86 10.47 15.45 6.22
C GLY A 86 10.37 15.18 7.73
N ILE A 87 9.66 16.00 8.52
CA ILE A 87 9.45 15.73 9.96
C ILE A 87 8.82 14.35 10.20
N ASN A 88 7.87 13.96 9.34
CA ASN A 88 7.22 12.66 9.36
C ASN A 88 7.85 11.65 8.38
N GLY A 89 9.02 11.97 7.80
CA GLY A 89 9.63 11.14 6.77
C GLY A 89 9.96 9.74 7.25
N LEU A 90 10.58 9.62 8.43
CA LEU A 90 10.94 8.33 9.03
C LEU A 90 9.71 7.50 9.41
N SER A 91 8.66 8.13 9.94
CA SER A 91 7.45 7.43 10.36
C SER A 91 6.71 6.85 9.15
N TYR A 92 6.58 7.60 8.06
CA TYR A 92 5.95 7.11 6.82
C TYR A 92 6.81 6.10 6.06
N THR A 93 8.14 6.25 6.09
CA THR A 93 9.06 5.24 5.56
C THR A 93 8.84 3.91 6.28
N HIS A 94 8.88 3.90 7.62
CA HIS A 94 8.64 2.70 8.42
C HIS A 94 7.22 2.14 8.23
N TYR A 95 6.21 3.01 8.17
CA TYR A 95 4.81 2.62 7.95
C TYR A 95 4.59 1.91 6.60
N THR A 96 5.41 2.23 5.60
CA THR A 96 5.37 1.60 4.27
C THR A 96 5.96 0.20 4.27
N LEU A 97 6.95 -0.07 5.13
CA LEU A 97 7.62 -1.37 5.17
C LEU A 97 6.66 -2.49 5.60
N LEU A 98 5.75 -2.22 6.54
CA LEU A 98 4.80 -3.22 7.03
C LEU A 98 3.98 -3.89 5.90
N PRO A 99 3.19 -3.16 5.10
CA PRO A 99 2.46 -3.78 4.00
C PRO A 99 3.36 -4.28 2.88
N ALA A 100 4.57 -3.74 2.73
CA ALA A 100 5.52 -4.18 1.72
C ALA A 100 6.17 -5.54 2.04
N THR A 101 6.26 -5.94 3.32
CA THR A 101 6.86 -7.22 3.72
C THR A 101 5.84 -8.30 4.09
N ALA A 102 4.59 -7.91 4.40
CA ALA A 102 3.55 -8.84 4.80
C ALA A 102 2.69 -9.38 3.64
N ALA A 103 2.77 -8.74 2.46
CA ALA A 103 2.00 -9.09 1.28
C ALA A 103 2.57 -10.28 0.50
#